data_AF-A0A8R1V7U2-F1
#
_entry.id   AF-A0A8R1V7U2-F1
#
_cell.length_a   1.000
_cell.length_b   1.000
_cell.length_c   1.000
_cell.angle_alpha   90.00
_cell.angle_beta   90.00
_cell.angle_gamma   90.00
#
_symmetry.space_group_name_H-M   'P 1'
#
loop_
_entity.id
_entity.type
_entity.pdbx_description
1 polymer ?
#
loop_
_entity_poly.entity_id
_entity_poly.type
_entity_poly.pdbx_seq_one_letter_code
_entity_poly.pdbx_strand_id
1 'polypeptide(L)'
;MPVKGTSRQTDRDCLVCGETTRIAHLGIDVCRACAVFYRRARDGSHDFACRSITGQCELGKSLNCKRCRFDQILILLERSGALNKKRDLEDDSPVEDPFSRTPRPILERVKTHYNTMSLHRLSSELNARRDPPHPLEISLERGPFYSADFAAITGSVRILMTVALEFGNNAFPEFAELADAEKWELAQNFFYRFRMFEAMHRTIKIFGDDPTKVFVSYATYFTIPFDEKFFETAPTGADIPGVLAHMRHGEQEHKLRELKDRFYRLNMSDEEFLVVAVLIFWTTKN
;
A
#
# COMPACT_ATOMS: atom_id res chain seq x y z
N MET A 1 32.98 30.17 -25.02
CA MET A 1 32.78 29.36 -23.79
C MET A 1 32.09 30.24 -22.76
N PRO A 2 30.87 29.93 -22.28
CA PRO A 2 30.21 30.77 -21.30
C PRO A 2 30.76 30.47 -19.89
N VAL A 3 30.99 31.56 -19.15
CA VAL A 3 31.58 31.61 -17.81
C VAL A 3 30.57 31.10 -16.78
N LYS A 4 30.94 30.08 -15.99
CA LYS A 4 30.16 29.63 -14.81
C LYS A 4 30.24 30.71 -13.73
N GLY A 5 29.14 31.42 -13.51
CA GLY A 5 28.98 32.33 -12.39
C GLY A 5 28.93 31.56 -11.07
N THR A 6 29.94 31.74 -10.22
CA THR A 6 29.93 31.31 -8.82
C THR A 6 29.07 32.28 -8.01
N SER A 7 27.85 31.90 -7.62
CA SER A 7 27.08 32.66 -6.64
C SER A 7 27.74 32.47 -5.25
N ARG A 8 28.14 33.59 -4.62
CA ARG A 8 28.64 33.60 -3.25
C ARG A 8 27.50 33.20 -2.32
N GLN A 9 27.64 32.08 -1.60
CA GLN A 9 26.70 31.63 -0.56
C GLN A 9 26.83 32.56 0.65
N THR A 10 25.93 33.54 0.77
CA THR A 10 25.78 34.36 1.98
C THR A 10 24.95 33.58 2.99
N ASP A 11 25.38 33.52 4.25
CA ASP A 11 24.55 33.02 5.35
C ASP A 11 23.22 33.81 5.40
N ARG A 12 22.09 33.12 5.58
CA ARG A 12 20.74 33.71 5.68
C ARG A 12 20.03 33.16 6.92
N ASP A 13 19.06 33.89 7.44
CA ASP A 13 18.26 33.40 8.57
C ASP A 13 16.99 32.70 8.10
N CYS A 14 16.63 31.61 8.77
CA CYS A 14 15.39 30.92 8.53
C CYS A 14 14.18 31.82 8.87
N LEU A 15 13.28 32.01 7.90
CA LEU A 15 12.07 32.84 8.04
C LEU A 15 11.04 32.33 9.09
N VAL A 16 11.32 31.21 9.75
CA VAL A 16 10.41 30.57 10.72
C VAL A 16 11.01 30.51 12.11
N CYS A 17 12.23 29.96 12.24
CA CYS A 17 12.89 29.79 13.53
C CYS A 17 14.10 30.71 13.73
N GLY A 18 14.45 31.55 12.75
CA GLY A 18 15.60 32.46 12.85
C GLY A 18 16.97 31.77 12.98
N GLU A 19 17.05 30.48 12.68
CA GLU A 19 18.32 29.73 12.67
C GLU A 19 19.06 30.01 11.36
N THR A 20 20.38 30.16 11.45
CA THR A 20 21.21 30.45 10.29
C THR A 20 21.23 29.26 9.33
N THR A 21 21.03 29.52 8.05
CA THR A 21 21.02 28.54 6.96
C THR A 21 21.86 29.05 5.79
N ARG A 22 22.62 28.14 5.19
CA ARG A 22 23.41 28.41 3.97
C ARG A 22 22.66 28.07 2.69
N ILE A 23 21.60 27.27 2.83
CA ILE A 23 20.87 26.66 1.72
C ILE A 23 19.37 26.90 1.96
N ALA A 24 18.67 27.36 0.93
CA ALA A 24 17.22 27.46 0.92
C ALA A 24 16.61 26.05 0.73
N HIS A 25 15.53 25.77 1.43
CA HIS A 25 14.82 24.50 1.34
C HIS A 25 13.35 24.75 0.98
N LEU A 26 12.71 23.81 0.26
CA LEU A 26 11.32 23.97 -0.21
C LEU A 26 11.10 25.20 -1.13
N GLY A 27 12.17 25.72 -1.74
CA GLY A 27 12.12 26.94 -2.57
C GLY A 27 12.03 28.25 -1.78
N ILE A 28 12.17 28.22 -0.45
CA ILE A 28 12.12 29.38 0.45
C ILE A 28 13.29 29.38 1.45
N ASP A 29 13.60 30.53 2.05
CA ASP A 29 14.69 30.66 3.04
C ASP A 29 14.27 30.06 4.40
N VAL A 30 14.24 28.72 4.48
CA VAL A 30 14.00 27.95 5.71
C VAL A 30 15.15 26.99 5.98
N CYS A 31 15.49 26.78 7.25
CA CYS A 31 16.56 25.86 7.63
C CYS A 31 16.16 24.39 7.43
N ARG A 32 17.15 23.49 7.42
CA ARG A 32 16.95 22.04 7.28
C ARG A 32 15.94 21.48 8.30
N ALA A 33 16.00 21.95 9.55
CA ALA A 33 15.10 21.47 10.61
C ALA A 33 13.64 21.85 10.35
N CYS A 34 13.36 23.08 9.89
CA CYS A 34 12.02 23.51 9.50
C CYS A 34 11.50 22.76 8.27
N ALA A 35 12.36 22.52 7.27
CA ALA A 35 11.97 21.77 6.08
C ALA A 35 11.61 20.30 6.40
N VAL A 36 12.40 19.65 7.25
CA VAL A 36 12.11 18.28 7.72
C VAL A 36 10.84 18.25 8.57
N PHE A 37 10.67 19.23 9.46
CA PHE A 37 9.44 19.38 10.24
C PHE A 37 8.21 19.49 9.34
N TYR A 38 8.24 20.37 8.33
CA TYR A 38 7.12 20.56 7.41
C TYR A 38 6.76 19.30 6.63
N ARG A 39 7.75 18.58 6.08
CA ARG A 39 7.47 17.32 5.35
C ARG A 39 6.78 16.29 6.23
N ARG A 40 7.31 16.06 7.45
CA ARG A 40 6.69 15.14 8.43
C ARG A 40 5.29 15.59 8.85
N ALA A 41 5.10 16.90 9.02
CA ALA A 41 3.83 17.48 9.45
C ALA A 41 2.76 17.46 8.34
N ARG A 42 3.17 17.57 7.08
CA ARG A 42 2.27 17.51 5.92
C ARG A 42 1.82 16.07 5.60
N ASP A 43 2.75 15.12 5.72
CA ASP A 43 2.50 13.74 5.32
C ASP A 43 1.85 12.90 6.45
N GLY A 44 1.72 13.44 7.66
CA GLY A 44 1.02 12.80 8.79
C GLY A 44 -0.29 13.49 9.18
N SER A 45 -1.26 12.75 9.71
CA SER A 45 -2.55 13.26 10.21
C SER A 45 -2.45 13.90 11.60
N HIS A 46 -1.50 14.81 11.80
CA HIS A 46 -1.24 15.38 13.13
C HIS A 46 -2.04 16.66 13.39
N ASP A 47 -3.02 16.59 14.28
CA ASP A 47 -3.72 17.75 14.83
C ASP A 47 -2.83 18.52 15.81
N PHE A 48 -1.99 19.42 15.29
CA PHE A 48 -1.21 20.30 16.16
C PHE A 48 -2.13 21.31 16.86
N ALA A 49 -2.20 21.23 18.19
CA ALA A 49 -2.83 22.25 19.03
C ALA A 49 -1.87 23.40 19.35
N CYS A 50 -2.35 24.64 19.22
CA CYS A 50 -1.64 25.82 19.68
C CYS A 50 -1.91 26.04 21.18
N ARG A 51 -0.91 25.85 22.04
CA ARG A 51 -1.08 25.96 23.50
C ARG A 51 -1.40 27.38 23.98
N SER A 52 -1.03 28.41 23.22
CA SER A 52 -1.42 29.79 23.54
C SER A 52 -2.83 30.14 23.06
N ILE A 53 -3.48 29.27 22.27
CA ILE A 53 -4.81 29.45 21.67
C ILE A 53 -4.90 30.62 20.67
N THR A 54 -3.91 31.52 20.65
CA THR A 54 -3.85 32.68 19.75
C THR A 54 -3.64 32.32 18.29
N GLY A 55 -3.07 31.15 17.98
CA GLY A 55 -2.66 30.79 16.62
C GLY A 55 -1.54 31.67 16.04
N GLN A 56 -0.98 32.59 16.84
CA GLN A 56 -0.04 33.63 16.42
C GLN A 56 1.17 33.68 17.36
N CYS A 57 1.77 32.53 17.68
CA CYS A 57 3.00 32.51 18.48
C CYS A 57 4.13 33.26 17.75
N GLU A 58 4.93 33.99 18.52
CA GLU A 58 6.09 34.71 18.00
C GLU A 58 7.08 33.78 17.31
N LEU A 59 7.57 34.21 16.14
CA LEU A 59 8.54 33.47 15.33
C LEU A 59 9.96 33.82 15.74
N GLY A 60 10.90 32.93 15.41
CA GLY A 60 12.30 33.05 15.77
C GLY A 60 12.79 31.90 16.64
N LYS A 61 13.95 32.09 17.27
CA LYS A 61 14.70 31.01 17.95
C LYS A 61 13.94 30.39 19.13
N SER A 62 12.92 31.07 19.65
CA SER A 62 12.05 30.64 20.74
C SER A 62 10.77 29.90 20.29
N LEU A 63 10.55 29.71 18.97
CA LEU A 63 9.32 29.11 18.45
C LEU A 63 9.24 27.61 18.79
N ASN A 64 8.44 27.30 19.83
CA ASN A 64 8.15 25.93 20.26
C ASN A 64 6.77 25.41 19.80
N CYS A 65 5.89 26.28 19.30
CA CYS A 65 4.54 25.90 18.89
C CYS A 65 4.55 25.19 17.54
N LYS A 66 4.28 23.87 17.52
CA LYS A 66 4.23 23.06 16.29
C LYS A 66 3.15 23.55 15.32
N ARG A 67 1.98 23.97 15.83
CA ARG A 67 0.88 24.49 15.00
C ARG A 67 1.30 25.75 14.25
N CYS A 68 1.73 26.79 14.98
CA CYS A 68 2.17 28.04 14.37
C CYS A 68 3.41 27.86 13.48
N ARG A 69 4.31 26.92 13.82
CA ARG A 69 5.45 26.57 12.96
C ARG A 69 5.00 25.98 11.62
N PHE A 70 3.99 25.13 11.62
CA PHE A 70 3.46 24.54 10.39
C PHE A 70 2.72 25.57 9.54
N ASP A 71 1.80 26.30 10.16
CA ASP A 71 0.97 27.32 9.49
C ASP A 71 1.85 28.39 8.81
N GLN A 72 2.95 28.81 9.47
CA GLN A 72 3.87 29.79 8.89
C GLN A 72 4.67 29.26 7.70
N ILE A 73 5.10 28.00 7.74
CA ILE A 73 5.76 27.39 6.58
C ILE A 73 4.78 27.32 5.40
N LEU A 74 3.52 26.95 5.66
CA LEU A 74 2.49 26.90 4.63
C LEU A 74 2.24 28.26 3.98
N ILE A 75 2.07 29.32 4.80
CA ILE A 75 1.90 30.70 4.32
C ILE A 75 3.08 31.15 3.45
N LEU A 76 4.32 30.81 3.83
CA LEU A 76 5.52 31.15 3.05
C LEU A 76 5.57 30.39 1.70
N LEU A 77 5.11 29.14 1.66
CA LEU A 77 5.05 28.34 0.43
C LEU A 77 3.97 28.84 -0.54
N GLU A 78 2.83 29.29 -0.02
CA GLU A 78 1.77 29.92 -0.82
C GLU A 78 2.26 31.25 -1.41
N ARG A 79 2.86 32.11 -0.59
CA ARG A 79 3.37 33.42 -1.03
C ARG A 79 4.51 33.35 -2.04
N SER A 80 5.34 32.31 -1.96
CA SER A 80 6.46 32.10 -2.88
C SER A 80 6.04 31.45 -4.21
N GLY A 81 4.79 31.02 -4.36
CA GLY A 81 4.32 30.29 -5.53
C GLY A 81 4.92 28.88 -5.66
N ALA A 82 5.65 28.40 -4.65
CA ALA A 82 6.27 27.07 -4.62
C ALA A 82 5.24 25.93 -4.71
N LEU A 83 4.01 26.16 -4.23
CA LEU A 83 2.91 25.20 -4.34
C LEU A 83 2.29 25.14 -5.75
N ASN A 84 2.38 26.21 -6.54
CA ASN A 84 1.80 26.30 -7.89
C ASN A 84 2.71 25.70 -8.98
N LYS A 85 3.97 25.40 -8.67
CA LYS A 85 4.97 24.84 -9.60
C LYS A 85 4.95 23.31 -9.68
N LYS A 86 3.97 22.65 -9.03
CA LYS A 86 3.92 21.20 -8.81
C LYS A 86 3.37 20.37 -9.99
N ARG A 87 3.21 20.94 -11.18
CA ARG A 87 2.70 20.22 -12.37
C ARG A 87 3.75 19.74 -13.37
N ASP A 88 5.01 20.21 -13.32
CA ASP A 88 5.98 19.91 -14.39
C ASP A 88 7.34 19.36 -13.92
N LEU A 89 7.47 18.88 -12.68
CA LEU A 89 8.70 18.21 -12.21
C LEU A 89 8.35 17.03 -11.29
N GLU A 90 7.91 15.93 -11.90
CA GLU A 90 8.12 14.60 -11.36
C GLU A 90 9.60 14.24 -11.61
N ASP A 91 10.47 14.47 -10.62
CA ASP A 91 11.67 13.68 -10.30
C ASP A 91 12.50 14.46 -9.27
N ASP A 92 12.07 14.37 -8.01
CA ASP A 92 12.98 14.50 -6.87
C ASP A 92 12.41 13.58 -5.78
N SER A 93 12.39 12.28 -6.10
CA SER A 93 12.42 11.26 -5.06
C SER A 93 13.58 11.64 -4.13
N PRO A 94 13.40 11.62 -2.80
CA PRO A 94 14.52 11.87 -1.91
C PRO A 94 15.64 10.92 -2.31
N VAL A 95 16.81 11.46 -2.67
CA VAL A 95 18.03 10.67 -2.76
C VAL A 95 18.17 10.01 -1.41
N GLU A 96 17.75 8.74 -1.32
CA GLU A 96 17.84 7.96 -0.10
C GLU A 96 19.32 7.88 0.22
N ASP A 97 19.70 8.41 1.38
CA ASP A 97 21.00 8.12 1.97
C ASP A 97 21.03 6.60 2.22
N PRO A 98 21.89 5.84 1.51
CA PRO A 98 21.96 4.38 1.65
C PRO A 98 22.32 3.93 3.08
N PHE A 99 22.69 4.87 3.96
CA PHE A 99 23.14 4.62 5.32
C PHE A 99 22.17 5.11 6.41
N SER A 100 21.00 5.65 6.07
CA SER A 100 20.00 6.06 7.07
C SER A 100 19.27 4.87 7.70
N ARG A 101 19.88 4.30 8.75
CA ARG A 101 19.36 3.16 9.56
C ARG A 101 18.21 3.52 10.52
N THR A 102 17.33 4.47 10.19
CA THR A 102 16.09 4.60 10.97
C THR A 102 15.10 3.56 10.47
N PRO A 103 14.70 2.56 11.29
CA PRO A 103 13.72 1.58 10.87
C PRO A 103 12.44 2.30 10.45
N ARG A 104 11.97 2.09 9.22
CA ARG A 104 10.64 2.53 8.82
C ARG A 104 9.62 1.93 9.82
N PRO A 105 8.58 2.67 10.24
CA PRO A 105 7.51 2.12 11.05
C PRO A 105 6.96 0.84 10.42
N ILE A 106 6.57 -0.15 11.25
CA ILE A 106 6.12 -1.47 10.77
C ILE A 106 5.05 -1.36 9.69
N LEU A 107 4.06 -0.48 9.90
CA LEU A 107 2.95 -0.29 8.97
C LEU A 107 3.41 0.25 7.60
N GLU A 108 4.41 1.13 7.56
CA GLU A 108 4.98 1.62 6.30
C GLU A 108 5.76 0.53 5.55
N ARG A 109 6.50 -0.33 6.27
CA ARG A 109 7.15 -1.50 5.66
C ARG A 109 6.12 -2.46 5.09
N VAL A 110 5.11 -2.79 5.89
CA VAL A 110 4.03 -3.70 5.50
C VAL A 110 3.27 -3.15 4.29
N LYS A 111 2.91 -1.87 4.28
CA LYS A 111 2.28 -1.20 3.13
C LYS A 111 3.14 -1.29 1.87
N THR A 112 4.43 -0.99 1.99
CA THR A 112 5.38 -1.05 0.88
C THR A 112 5.43 -2.46 0.30
N HIS A 113 5.67 -3.48 1.13
CA HIS A 113 5.87 -4.84 0.67
C HIS A 113 4.56 -5.55 0.30
N TYR A 114 3.42 -5.14 0.87
CA TYR A 114 2.10 -5.57 0.40
C TYR A 114 1.81 -5.06 -1.02
N ASN A 115 2.16 -3.82 -1.34
CA ASN A 115 2.03 -3.28 -2.69
C ASN A 115 2.96 -3.99 -3.68
N THR A 116 4.20 -4.29 -3.29
CA THR A 116 5.13 -5.08 -4.11
C THR A 116 4.58 -6.48 -4.36
N MET A 117 4.14 -7.18 -3.31
CA MET A 117 3.53 -8.50 -3.40
C MET A 117 2.29 -8.49 -4.32
N SER A 118 1.45 -7.48 -4.16
CA SER A 118 0.25 -7.23 -4.97
C SER A 118 0.57 -7.11 -6.46
N LEU A 119 1.54 -6.25 -6.82
CA LEU A 119 1.94 -6.05 -8.20
C LEU A 119 2.59 -7.29 -8.81
N HIS A 120 3.45 -7.97 -8.04
CA HIS A 120 4.09 -9.20 -8.48
C HIS A 120 3.05 -10.29 -8.75
N ARG A 121 2.05 -10.43 -7.88
CA ARG A 121 0.94 -11.38 -8.07
C ARG A 121 0.11 -11.03 -9.29
N LEU A 122 -0.32 -9.77 -9.44
CA LEU A 122 -1.12 -9.34 -10.60
C LEU A 122 -0.38 -9.64 -11.91
N SER A 123 0.88 -9.21 -12.00
CA SER A 123 1.71 -9.43 -13.19
C SER A 123 1.92 -10.92 -13.46
N SER A 124 2.30 -11.69 -12.44
CA SER A 124 2.55 -13.13 -12.59
C SER A 124 1.30 -13.90 -13.00
N GLU A 125 0.15 -13.59 -12.39
CA GLU A 125 -1.12 -14.24 -12.72
C GLU A 125 -1.58 -13.90 -14.15
N LEU A 126 -1.43 -12.64 -14.59
CA LEU A 126 -1.77 -12.23 -15.95
C LEU A 126 -0.86 -12.87 -17.00
N ASN A 127 0.44 -13.01 -16.72
CA ASN A 127 1.41 -13.65 -17.61
C ASN A 127 1.31 -15.18 -17.61
N ALA A 128 0.76 -15.79 -16.55
CA ALA A 128 0.52 -17.23 -16.48
C ALA A 128 -0.71 -17.68 -17.29
N ARG A 129 -1.44 -16.76 -17.90
CA ARG A 129 -2.60 -17.07 -18.74
C ARG A 129 -2.17 -17.80 -20.01
N ARG A 130 -3.06 -18.66 -20.53
CA ARG A 130 -2.86 -19.34 -21.82
C ARG A 130 -2.68 -18.36 -22.97
N ASP A 131 -3.41 -17.24 -22.93
CA ASP A 131 -3.29 -16.12 -23.85
C ASP A 131 -3.09 -14.83 -23.03
N PRO A 132 -1.82 -14.47 -22.72
CA PRO A 132 -1.52 -13.28 -21.96
C PRO A 132 -1.93 -12.03 -22.75
N PRO A 133 -2.72 -11.12 -22.17
CA PRO A 133 -3.10 -9.88 -22.85
C PRO A 133 -1.84 -9.04 -23.16
N HIS A 134 -1.70 -8.54 -24.40
CA HIS A 134 -0.59 -7.66 -24.80
C HIS A 134 -1.04 -6.63 -25.86
N PRO A 135 -0.57 -5.36 -25.79
CA PRO A 135 0.19 -4.75 -24.69
C PRO A 135 -0.67 -4.63 -23.42
N LEU A 136 -0.02 -4.68 -22.26
CA LEU A 136 -0.71 -4.78 -20.98
C LEU A 136 -0.36 -3.59 -20.07
N GLU A 137 -1.32 -2.70 -19.86
CA GLU A 137 -1.28 -1.75 -18.75
C GLU A 137 -1.84 -2.45 -17.51
N ILE A 138 -1.07 -2.45 -16.41
CA ILE A 138 -1.43 -3.11 -15.16
C ILE A 138 -1.75 -2.06 -14.10
N SER A 139 -2.89 -2.20 -13.44
CA SER A 139 -3.30 -1.38 -12.30
C SER A 139 -3.89 -2.26 -11.20
N LEU A 140 -3.44 -2.06 -9.96
CA LEU A 140 -4.00 -2.77 -8.81
C LEU A 140 -5.48 -2.43 -8.56
N GLU A 141 -5.91 -1.25 -8.99
CA GLU A 141 -7.26 -0.72 -8.80
C GLU A 141 -8.16 -1.00 -10.01
N ARG A 142 -7.63 -0.83 -11.23
CA ARG A 142 -8.42 -0.91 -12.48
C ARG A 142 -8.28 -2.24 -13.22
N GLY A 143 -7.32 -3.08 -12.84
CA GLY A 143 -7.06 -4.36 -13.48
C GLY A 143 -6.07 -4.26 -14.66
N PRO A 144 -6.17 -5.15 -15.67
CA PRO A 144 -7.35 -5.96 -15.99
C PRO A 144 -7.61 -7.13 -15.02
N PHE A 145 -8.90 -7.42 -14.81
CA PHE A 145 -9.38 -8.56 -14.04
C PHE A 145 -10.29 -9.44 -14.90
N TYR A 146 -10.31 -10.75 -14.67
CA TYR A 146 -11.05 -11.70 -15.50
C TYR A 146 -11.75 -12.78 -14.68
N SER A 147 -12.73 -13.44 -15.30
CA SER A 147 -13.39 -14.59 -14.67
C SER A 147 -12.38 -15.71 -14.45
N ALA A 148 -12.39 -16.29 -13.25
CA ALA A 148 -11.51 -17.39 -12.90
C ALA A 148 -11.83 -18.66 -13.70
N ASP A 149 -10.80 -19.44 -13.96
CA ASP A 149 -10.88 -20.85 -14.37
C ASP A 149 -10.04 -21.70 -13.39
N PHE A 150 -10.22 -23.02 -13.43
CA PHE A 150 -9.59 -23.95 -12.49
C PHE A 150 -8.05 -23.85 -12.49
N ALA A 151 -7.45 -23.78 -13.67
CA ALA A 151 -6.01 -23.64 -13.85
C ALA A 151 -5.50 -22.30 -13.30
N ALA A 152 -6.20 -21.20 -13.56
CA ALA A 152 -5.86 -19.86 -13.06
C ALA A 152 -5.85 -19.81 -11.53
N ILE A 153 -6.85 -20.43 -10.87
CA ILE A 153 -6.89 -20.52 -9.40
C ILE A 153 -5.71 -21.31 -8.88
N THR A 154 -5.45 -22.49 -9.44
CA THR A 154 -4.33 -23.34 -9.02
C THR A 154 -2.98 -22.64 -9.19
N GLY A 155 -2.81 -21.92 -10.31
CA GLY A 155 -1.63 -21.08 -10.56
C GLY A 155 -1.48 -19.97 -9.52
N SER A 156 -2.57 -19.25 -9.23
CA SER A 156 -2.54 -18.13 -8.26
C SER A 156 -2.22 -18.57 -6.83
N VAL A 157 -2.65 -19.77 -6.41
CA VAL A 157 -2.27 -20.35 -5.11
C VAL A 157 -0.75 -20.46 -4.99
N ARG A 158 -0.12 -21.03 -6.02
CA ARG A 158 1.34 -21.23 -6.04
C ARG A 158 2.08 -19.90 -6.03
N ILE A 159 1.62 -18.94 -6.85
CA ILE A 159 2.21 -17.60 -6.90
C ILE A 159 2.11 -16.92 -5.53
N LEU A 160 0.94 -16.93 -4.89
CA LEU A 160 0.77 -16.33 -3.56
C LEU A 160 1.68 -16.99 -2.52
N MET A 161 1.78 -18.32 -2.50
CA MET A 161 2.65 -19.02 -1.56
C MET A 161 4.12 -18.63 -1.73
N THR A 162 4.59 -18.49 -2.97
CA THR A 162 5.97 -18.05 -3.28
C THR A 162 6.24 -16.65 -2.75
N VAL A 163 5.34 -15.68 -3.00
CA VAL A 163 5.56 -14.29 -2.59
C VAL A 163 5.33 -14.05 -1.10
N ALA A 164 4.60 -14.93 -0.40
CA ALA A 164 4.32 -14.78 1.02
C ALA A 164 5.60 -14.80 1.88
N LEU A 165 6.58 -15.65 1.53
CA LEU A 165 7.89 -15.67 2.17
C LEU A 165 8.66 -14.36 1.95
N GLU A 166 8.67 -13.88 0.71
CA GLU A 166 9.35 -12.62 0.37
C GLU A 166 8.69 -11.44 1.08
N PHE A 167 7.36 -11.40 1.14
CA PHE A 167 6.63 -10.41 1.92
C PHE A 167 7.05 -10.46 3.39
N GLY A 168 7.09 -11.64 4.00
CA GLY A 168 7.51 -11.84 5.38
C GLY A 168 8.92 -11.31 5.67
N ASN A 169 9.90 -11.75 4.87
CA ASN A 169 11.31 -11.38 5.01
C ASN A 169 11.54 -9.87 4.91
N ASN A 170 10.78 -9.18 4.07
CA ASN A 170 10.96 -7.75 3.84
C ASN A 170 10.10 -6.88 4.78
N ALA A 171 8.89 -7.32 5.14
CA ALA A 171 8.00 -6.57 6.02
C ALA A 171 8.42 -6.66 7.51
N PHE A 172 8.98 -7.80 7.92
CA PHE A 172 9.30 -8.11 9.31
C PHE A 172 10.75 -8.59 9.50
N PRO A 173 11.64 -7.74 10.06
CA PRO A 173 13.01 -8.13 10.38
C PRO A 173 13.10 -9.40 11.24
N GLU A 174 12.18 -9.54 12.19
CA GLU A 174 12.11 -10.68 13.11
C GLU A 174 11.79 -11.99 12.37
N PHE A 175 11.03 -11.92 11.28
CA PHE A 175 10.74 -13.08 10.44
C PHE A 175 11.98 -13.53 9.67
N ALA A 176 12.81 -12.59 9.20
CA ALA A 176 14.03 -12.90 8.46
C ALA A 176 15.05 -13.72 9.27
N GLU A 177 15.00 -13.60 10.60
CA GLU A 177 15.88 -14.31 11.55
C GLU A 177 15.41 -15.74 11.87
N LEU A 178 14.17 -16.11 11.54
CA LEU A 178 13.61 -17.44 11.82
C LEU A 178 14.26 -18.55 10.96
N ALA A 179 14.18 -19.79 11.46
CA ALA A 179 14.56 -20.96 10.66
C ALA A 179 13.60 -21.17 9.48
N ASP A 180 14.07 -21.77 8.40
CA ASP A 180 13.28 -21.95 7.17
C ASP A 180 12.00 -22.77 7.41
N ALA A 181 12.03 -23.74 8.32
CA ALA A 181 10.85 -24.51 8.70
C ALA A 181 9.76 -23.64 9.35
N GLU A 182 10.15 -22.75 10.28
CA GLU A 182 9.23 -21.84 10.98
C GLU A 182 8.67 -20.78 10.02
N LYS A 183 9.53 -20.24 9.14
CA LYS A 183 9.11 -19.31 8.07
C LYS A 183 8.02 -19.94 7.21
N TRP A 184 8.19 -21.21 6.86
CA TRP A 184 7.26 -21.92 5.99
C TRP A 184 5.94 -22.27 6.68
N GLU A 185 5.97 -22.59 7.97
CA GLU A 185 4.77 -22.78 8.77
C GLU A 185 3.93 -21.48 8.85
N LEU A 186 4.58 -20.37 9.19
CA LEU A 186 3.93 -19.06 9.25
C LEU A 186 3.37 -18.63 7.89
N ALA A 187 4.14 -18.78 6.80
CA ALA A 187 3.69 -18.42 5.46
C ALA A 187 2.48 -19.25 5.00
N GLN A 188 2.42 -20.54 5.35
CA GLN A 188 1.26 -21.39 5.06
C GLN A 188 0.02 -20.96 5.87
N ASN A 189 0.18 -20.71 7.17
CA ASN A 189 -0.90 -20.24 8.04
C ASN A 189 -1.45 -18.88 7.58
N PHE A 190 -0.54 -17.98 7.17
CA PHE A 190 -0.88 -16.70 6.56
C PHE A 190 -1.70 -16.93 5.28
N PHE A 191 -1.21 -17.76 4.35
CA PHE A 191 -1.88 -18.04 3.08
C PHE A 191 -3.35 -18.43 3.25
N TYR A 192 -3.66 -19.41 4.12
CA TYR A 192 -5.02 -19.96 4.25
C TYR A 192 -6.05 -18.92 4.71
N ARG A 193 -5.63 -17.96 5.53
CA ARG A 193 -6.50 -16.90 6.08
C ARG A 193 -6.49 -15.65 5.23
N PHE A 194 -5.30 -15.24 4.83
CA PHE A 194 -5.07 -13.99 4.13
C PHE A 194 -5.73 -13.96 2.75
N ARG A 195 -5.69 -15.07 2.01
CA ARG A 195 -6.22 -15.12 0.65
C ARG A 195 -7.68 -14.69 0.58
N MET A 196 -8.54 -15.25 1.43
CA MET A 196 -9.98 -14.91 1.44
C MET A 196 -10.22 -13.52 2.03
N PHE A 197 -9.47 -13.15 3.07
CA PHE A 197 -9.55 -11.83 3.70
C PHE A 197 -9.22 -10.69 2.71
N GLU A 198 -8.10 -10.80 2.00
CA GLU A 198 -7.67 -9.87 0.95
C GLU A 198 -8.65 -9.85 -0.22
N ALA A 199 -9.10 -11.02 -0.68
CA ALA A 199 -10.06 -11.12 -1.77
C ALA A 199 -11.35 -10.35 -1.47
N MET A 200 -11.89 -10.44 -0.25
CA MET A 200 -13.08 -9.71 0.17
C MET A 200 -12.83 -8.21 0.25
N HIS A 201 -11.74 -7.78 0.89
CA HIS A 201 -11.34 -6.36 0.94
C HIS A 201 -11.29 -5.74 -0.45
N ARG A 202 -10.60 -6.42 -1.39
CA ARG A 202 -10.48 -5.97 -2.78
C ARG A 202 -11.81 -6.02 -3.53
N THR A 203 -12.66 -7.00 -3.27
CA THR A 203 -13.99 -7.12 -3.89
C THR A 203 -14.84 -5.90 -3.57
N ILE A 204 -14.88 -5.50 -2.29
CA ILE A 204 -15.64 -4.30 -1.88
C ILE A 204 -15.06 -3.05 -2.54
N LYS A 205 -13.75 -2.87 -2.53
CA LYS A 205 -13.12 -1.65 -3.09
C LYS A 205 -13.27 -1.51 -4.60
N ILE A 206 -13.18 -2.61 -5.34
CA ILE A 206 -13.11 -2.58 -6.82
C ILE A 206 -14.47 -2.84 -7.46
N PHE A 207 -15.25 -3.79 -6.94
CA PHE A 207 -16.56 -4.13 -7.50
C PHE A 207 -17.73 -3.49 -6.74
N GLY A 208 -17.47 -2.85 -5.60
CA GLY A 208 -18.50 -2.20 -4.81
C GLY A 208 -19.63 -3.16 -4.47
N ASP A 209 -20.86 -2.70 -4.72
CA ASP A 209 -22.09 -3.44 -4.43
C ASP A 209 -22.45 -4.50 -5.47
N ASP A 210 -21.64 -4.75 -6.52
CA ASP A 210 -21.94 -5.79 -7.51
C ASP A 210 -22.12 -7.15 -6.82
N PRO A 211 -23.35 -7.68 -6.69
CA PRO A 211 -23.60 -8.84 -5.86
C PRO A 211 -23.12 -10.13 -6.54
N THR A 212 -22.64 -10.05 -7.78
CA THR A 212 -22.26 -11.19 -8.58
C THR A 212 -20.76 -11.44 -8.56
N LYS A 213 -19.92 -10.44 -8.28
CA LYS A 213 -18.46 -10.59 -8.39
C LYS A 213 -17.77 -10.70 -7.05
N VAL A 214 -16.87 -11.68 -6.96
CA VAL A 214 -16.01 -11.91 -5.81
C VAL A 214 -14.61 -12.29 -6.29
N PHE A 215 -13.58 -11.52 -5.94
CA PHE A 215 -12.21 -11.92 -6.22
C PHE A 215 -11.90 -13.27 -5.59
N VAL A 216 -11.09 -14.07 -6.28
CA VAL A 216 -10.55 -15.33 -5.75
C VAL A 216 -9.06 -15.47 -5.94
N SER A 217 -8.46 -14.62 -6.77
CA SER A 217 -7.03 -14.39 -6.82
C SER A 217 -6.74 -12.90 -7.02
N TYR A 218 -5.47 -12.54 -7.29
CA TYR A 218 -5.16 -11.14 -7.52
C TYR A 218 -5.76 -10.65 -8.85
N ALA A 219 -5.69 -11.46 -9.90
CA ALA A 219 -6.17 -11.11 -11.24
C ALA A 219 -7.58 -11.67 -11.57
N THR A 220 -8.11 -12.60 -10.77
CA THR A 220 -9.35 -13.32 -11.12
C THR A 220 -10.48 -13.22 -10.10
N TYR A 221 -11.71 -13.21 -10.60
CA TYR A 221 -12.94 -13.23 -9.81
C TYR A 221 -13.86 -14.38 -10.21
N PHE A 222 -14.69 -14.82 -9.28
CA PHE A 222 -15.88 -15.62 -9.58
C PHE A 222 -17.07 -14.70 -9.88
N THR A 223 -17.93 -15.19 -10.77
CA THR A 223 -19.31 -14.71 -10.92
C THR A 223 -20.24 -15.60 -10.10
N ILE A 224 -21.24 -15.03 -9.45
CA ILE A 224 -22.29 -15.73 -8.68
C ILE A 224 -23.64 -15.52 -9.40
N PRO A 225 -24.34 -16.59 -9.80
CA PRO A 225 -24.01 -18.00 -9.56
C PRO A 225 -22.77 -18.47 -10.34
N PHE A 226 -22.11 -19.52 -9.84
CA PHE A 226 -20.87 -20.01 -10.43
C PHE A 226 -21.04 -20.43 -11.89
N ASP A 227 -20.13 -19.98 -12.73
CA ASP A 227 -20.07 -20.36 -14.15
C ASP A 227 -19.45 -21.76 -14.29
N GLU A 228 -20.19 -22.70 -14.90
CA GLU A 228 -19.69 -24.06 -15.16
C GLU A 228 -18.45 -24.06 -16.05
N LYS A 229 -18.24 -23.00 -16.86
CA LYS A 229 -17.01 -22.81 -17.66
C LYS A 229 -15.75 -22.77 -16.83
N PHE A 230 -15.84 -22.47 -15.52
CA PHE A 230 -14.73 -22.56 -14.59
C PHE A 230 -13.97 -23.90 -14.69
N PHE A 231 -14.70 -24.99 -14.95
CA PHE A 231 -14.14 -26.34 -14.97
C PHE A 231 -13.57 -26.77 -16.33
N GLU A 232 -13.64 -25.93 -17.37
CA GLU A 232 -13.10 -26.26 -18.71
C GLU A 232 -11.58 -26.53 -18.68
N THR A 233 -10.87 -25.92 -17.73
CA THR A 233 -9.42 -26.10 -17.54
C THR A 233 -9.07 -27.12 -16.44
N ALA A 234 -10.06 -27.87 -15.94
CA ALA A 234 -9.83 -28.90 -14.94
C ALA A 234 -9.05 -30.09 -15.52
N PRO A 235 -8.20 -30.77 -14.71
CA PRO A 235 -7.49 -31.96 -15.14
C PRO A 235 -8.43 -33.08 -15.62
N THR A 236 -7.96 -33.89 -16.58
CA THR A 236 -8.69 -35.07 -17.03
C THR A 236 -8.97 -36.01 -15.86
N GLY A 237 -10.24 -36.42 -15.70
CA GLY A 237 -10.69 -37.28 -14.60
C GLY A 237 -11.09 -36.55 -13.32
N ALA A 238 -11.12 -35.21 -13.30
CA ALA A 238 -11.67 -34.45 -12.18
C ALA A 238 -13.17 -34.73 -12.00
N ASP A 239 -13.60 -34.89 -10.74
CA ASP A 239 -15.02 -35.05 -10.37
C ASP A 239 -15.76 -33.70 -10.39
N ILE A 240 -15.97 -33.17 -11.59
CA ILE A 240 -16.69 -31.91 -11.81
C ILE A 240 -18.12 -31.99 -11.23
N PRO A 241 -18.91 -33.06 -11.45
CA PRO A 241 -20.25 -33.16 -10.87
C PRO A 241 -20.25 -33.12 -9.34
N GLY A 242 -19.32 -33.83 -8.69
CA GLY A 242 -19.20 -33.80 -7.23
C GLY A 242 -18.80 -32.42 -6.69
N VAL A 243 -17.88 -31.72 -7.36
CA VAL A 243 -17.50 -30.35 -6.97
C VAL A 243 -18.67 -29.38 -7.15
N LEU A 244 -19.38 -29.44 -8.29
CA LEU A 244 -20.57 -28.62 -8.52
C LEU A 244 -21.66 -28.90 -7.50
N ALA A 245 -21.89 -30.18 -7.16
CA ALA A 245 -22.81 -30.58 -6.12
C ALA A 245 -22.39 -30.00 -4.77
N HIS A 246 -21.12 -30.07 -4.40
CA HIS A 246 -20.61 -29.48 -3.16
C HIS A 246 -20.77 -27.96 -3.13
N MET A 247 -20.49 -27.26 -4.23
CA MET A 247 -20.63 -25.81 -4.32
C MET A 247 -22.09 -25.36 -4.21
N ARG A 248 -23.00 -26.08 -4.88
CA ARG A 248 -24.45 -25.80 -4.87
C ARG A 248 -25.13 -26.20 -3.56
N HIS A 249 -24.88 -27.41 -3.05
CA HIS A 249 -25.45 -27.90 -1.79
C HIS A 249 -24.82 -27.24 -0.56
N GLY A 250 -23.56 -26.81 -0.63
CA GLY A 250 -22.82 -26.25 0.50
C GLY A 250 -23.16 -24.80 0.85
N GLU A 251 -24.17 -24.21 0.19
CA GLU A 251 -24.57 -22.81 0.32
C GLU A 251 -23.38 -21.85 0.11
N GLN A 252 -22.39 -22.24 -0.70
CA GLN A 252 -21.15 -21.47 -0.84
C GLN A 252 -21.42 -20.09 -1.43
N GLU A 253 -22.32 -20.01 -2.41
CA GLU A 253 -22.78 -18.74 -2.97
C GLU A 253 -23.42 -17.84 -1.91
N HIS A 254 -24.27 -18.40 -1.05
CA HIS A 254 -24.91 -17.65 0.05
C HIS A 254 -23.88 -17.18 1.08
N LYS A 255 -22.94 -18.05 1.48
CA LYS A 255 -21.85 -17.69 2.41
C LYS A 255 -20.94 -16.60 1.87
N LEU A 256 -20.62 -16.62 0.58
CA LEU A 256 -19.83 -15.58 -0.08
C LEU A 256 -20.58 -14.24 -0.08
N ARG A 257 -21.89 -14.25 -0.36
CA ARG A 257 -22.74 -13.04 -0.27
C ARG A 257 -22.78 -12.50 1.16
N GLU A 258 -23.00 -13.36 2.15
CA GLU A 258 -23.04 -12.95 3.55
C GLU A 258 -21.70 -12.40 4.03
N LEU A 259 -20.58 -13.02 3.63
CA LEU A 259 -19.24 -12.54 3.95
C LEU A 259 -18.98 -11.18 3.30
N LYS A 260 -19.36 -11.00 2.03
CA LYS A 260 -19.27 -9.72 1.34
C LYS A 260 -20.06 -8.64 2.08
N ASP A 261 -21.29 -8.91 2.47
CA ASP A 261 -22.12 -7.98 3.23
C ASP A 261 -21.50 -7.59 4.59
N ARG A 262 -20.85 -8.54 5.26
CA ARG A 262 -20.12 -8.28 6.50
C ARG A 262 -18.93 -7.34 6.26
N PHE A 263 -18.14 -7.57 5.21
CA PHE A 263 -17.01 -6.68 4.84
C PHE A 263 -17.48 -5.29 4.42
N TYR A 264 -18.60 -5.22 3.66
CA TYR A 264 -19.19 -3.96 3.27
C TYR A 264 -19.61 -3.12 4.49
N ARG A 265 -20.31 -3.74 5.46
CA ARG A 265 -20.71 -3.07 6.71
C ARG A 265 -19.52 -2.70 7.60
N LEU A 266 -18.46 -3.52 7.59
CA LEU A 266 -17.25 -3.25 8.34
C LEU A 266 -16.53 -2.00 7.82
N ASN A 267 -16.64 -1.72 6.51
CA ASN A 267 -16.09 -0.54 5.84
C ASN A 267 -14.63 -0.25 6.23
N MET A 268 -13.81 -1.31 6.19
CA MET A 268 -12.42 -1.29 6.64
C MET A 268 -11.57 -0.38 5.74
N SER A 269 -10.81 0.52 6.35
CA SER A 269 -9.81 1.32 5.66
C SER A 269 -8.60 0.47 5.23
N ASP A 270 -7.78 0.97 4.30
CA ASP A 270 -6.56 0.26 3.90
C ASP A 270 -5.57 0.12 5.06
N GLU A 271 -5.54 1.07 5.98
CA GLU A 271 -4.68 1.02 7.15
C GLU A 271 -5.11 -0.11 8.10
N GLU A 272 -6.41 -0.18 8.42
CA GLU A 272 -6.97 -1.25 9.25
C GLU A 272 -6.78 -2.63 8.60
N PHE A 273 -6.96 -2.71 7.28
CA PHE A 273 -6.68 -3.93 6.51
C PHE A 273 -5.24 -4.40 6.69
N LEU A 274 -4.26 -3.50 6.58
CA LEU A 274 -2.85 -3.84 6.76
C LEU A 274 -2.55 -4.25 8.20
N VAL A 275 -3.17 -3.60 9.20
CA VAL A 275 -3.03 -4.00 10.61
C VAL A 275 -3.55 -5.43 10.82
N VAL A 276 -4.71 -5.76 10.30
CA VAL A 276 -5.27 -7.12 10.39
C VAL A 276 -4.39 -8.11 9.62
N ALA A 277 -3.85 -7.73 8.45
CA ALA A 277 -2.93 -8.57 7.69
C ALA A 277 -1.66 -8.93 8.50
N VAL A 278 -1.13 -7.99 9.30
CA VAL A 278 -0.02 -8.26 10.22
C VAL A 278 -0.42 -9.29 11.28
N LEU A 279 -1.60 -9.14 11.87
CA LEU A 279 -2.10 -10.11 12.87
C LEU A 279 -2.30 -11.50 12.27
N ILE A 280 -2.85 -11.59 11.06
CA ILE A 280 -3.01 -12.85 10.32
C ILE A 280 -1.65 -13.48 10.05
N PHE A 281 -0.65 -12.68 9.65
CA PHE A 281 0.70 -13.18 9.33
C PHE A 281 1.36 -13.90 10.51
N TRP A 282 1.23 -13.34 11.71
CA TRP A 282 1.83 -13.92 12.92
C TRP A 282 0.94 -14.96 13.63
N THR A 283 -0.10 -15.46 12.97
CA THR A 283 -0.97 -16.48 13.56
C THR A 283 -0.36 -17.87 13.44
N THR A 284 -0.12 -18.53 14.58
CA THR A 284 0.59 -19.82 14.67
C THR A 284 -0.31 -21.04 14.78
N LYS A 285 -1.60 -20.88 15.09
CA LYS A 285 -2.56 -22.00 15.19
C LYS A 285 -3.36 -22.12 13.90
N ASN A 286 -3.73 -23.32 13.50
CA ASN A 286 -4.77 -23.59 12.48
C ASN A 286 -6.16 -23.58 13.11
#